data_AF-A0A1V8S8P7-F1
#
_entry.id   AF-A0A1V8S8P7-F1
#
_cell.length_a   1.000
_cell.length_b   1.000
_cell.length_c   1.000
_cell.angle_alpha   90.00
_cell.angle_beta   90.00
_cell.angle_gamma   90.00
#
_symmetry.space_group_name_H-M   'P 1'
#
loop_
_entity.id
_entity.type
_entity.pdbx_description
1 polymer ?
#
loop_
_entity_poly.entity_id
_entity_poly.type
_entity_poly.pdbx_seq_one_letter_code
_entity_poly.pdbx_strand_id
1 'polypeptide(L)'
;MHRFHDSRFNGNRLVPASTPALTHSGSPDSEQERPRTPTIVGGPFARLLAKTEPSHVDSALKGPRIPEAFFILKSLTSRDLETSVCRGEWTTQVHNEAALNIAFERAKNVYLVFSANKSGEYFGYARMLAPISEDLSAIKWSAMSGHFPPADGPRFIPTTATATAPSGRIFDDSARGTIFWEADDVVQEDGSELMEQSSDDSTTAQDLARPFKIVWISTTRLPFFRTRGLRNAWNDNREVKIARDGTELEPTVGRKLMQSFHVVGQ
;
A
#
# COMPACT_ATOMS: atom_id res chain seq x y z
N MET A 1 0.41 -18.73 -40.46
CA MET A 1 0.60 -18.29 -39.06
C MET A 1 1.76 -19.09 -38.48
N HIS A 2 2.94 -18.48 -38.27
CA HIS A 2 4.03 -19.16 -37.56
C HIS A 2 3.72 -19.20 -36.06
N ARG A 3 3.85 -20.38 -35.43
CA ARG A 3 3.90 -20.47 -33.98
C ARG A 3 5.33 -20.16 -33.54
N PHE A 4 5.52 -19.12 -32.76
CA PHE A 4 6.74 -18.99 -31.96
C PHE A 4 6.74 -20.13 -30.92
N HIS A 5 7.74 -20.99 -30.99
CA HIS A 5 8.09 -21.92 -29.91
C HIS A 5 9.43 -21.47 -29.36
N ASP A 6 9.36 -20.64 -28.32
CA ASP A 6 10.52 -20.27 -27.52
C ASP A 6 10.51 -21.14 -26.26
N SER A 7 11.45 -22.08 -26.18
CA SER A 7 11.54 -23.06 -25.10
C SER A 7 11.82 -22.45 -23.73
N ARG A 8 12.13 -21.14 -23.65
CA ARG A 8 12.39 -20.43 -22.39
C ARG A 8 11.14 -20.20 -21.52
N PHE A 9 9.93 -20.32 -22.08
CA PHE A 9 8.68 -19.94 -21.41
C PHE A 9 7.77 -21.13 -21.02
N ASN A 10 8.23 -22.37 -21.15
CA ASN A 10 7.53 -23.61 -20.76
C ASN A 10 6.05 -23.73 -21.24
N GLY A 11 5.70 -23.08 -22.35
CA GLY A 11 4.35 -23.09 -22.92
C GLY A 11 3.38 -22.02 -22.36
N ASN A 12 3.82 -21.15 -21.44
CA ASN A 12 3.00 -20.04 -20.97
C ASN A 12 2.76 -19.01 -22.08
N ARG A 13 1.51 -18.53 -22.19
CA ARG A 13 1.09 -17.57 -23.21
C ARG A 13 1.04 -16.15 -22.65
N LEU A 14 1.86 -15.26 -23.21
CA LEU A 14 1.77 -13.82 -22.95
C LEU A 14 0.47 -13.24 -23.52
N VAL A 15 -0.11 -12.28 -22.81
CA VAL A 15 -1.32 -11.53 -23.21
C VAL A 15 -1.12 -10.04 -22.89
N PRO A 16 -1.48 -9.11 -23.80
CA PRO A 16 -1.40 -7.67 -23.50
C PRO A 16 -2.45 -7.26 -22.46
N ALA A 17 -2.09 -6.34 -21.56
CA ALA A 17 -3.06 -5.57 -20.80
C ALA A 17 -3.40 -4.29 -21.59
N SER A 18 -4.67 -4.07 -21.91
CA SER A 18 -5.14 -2.87 -22.60
C SER A 18 -6.13 -2.12 -21.71
N THR A 19 -5.80 -0.88 -21.36
CA THR A 19 -6.68 0.04 -20.65
C THR A 19 -7.69 0.68 -21.61
N PRO A 20 -8.98 0.79 -21.24
CA PRO A 20 -9.95 1.55 -22.04
C PRO A 20 -9.83 3.06 -21.75
N ALA A 21 -9.78 3.87 -22.80
CA ALA A 21 -9.88 5.32 -22.68
C ALA A 21 -11.31 5.77 -22.34
N LEU A 22 -11.45 6.92 -21.67
CA LEU A 22 -12.74 7.57 -21.38
C LEU A 22 -12.80 8.98 -21.98
N THR A 23 -13.99 9.34 -22.46
CA THR A 23 -14.26 10.57 -23.24
C THR A 23 -14.87 11.68 -22.38
N HIS A 24 -14.62 12.94 -22.75
CA HIS A 24 -15.12 14.15 -22.06
C HIS A 24 -16.56 14.55 -22.46
N SER A 25 -17.06 15.61 -21.79
CA SER A 25 -18.36 16.32 -21.90
C SER A 25 -19.52 15.73 -21.07
N GLY A 26 -20.37 16.52 -20.41
CA GLY A 26 -20.42 17.99 -20.33
C GLY A 26 -21.15 18.55 -19.07
N SER A 27 -21.14 19.90 -18.97
CA SER A 27 -21.60 20.78 -17.87
C SER A 27 -23.16 20.85 -17.75
N PRO A 28 -23.80 21.66 -16.85
CA PRO A 28 -23.32 22.74 -15.94
C PRO A 28 -23.72 22.48 -14.45
N ASP A 29 -24.04 23.39 -13.50
CA ASP A 29 -24.36 24.84 -13.49
C ASP A 29 -24.31 25.48 -12.07
N SER A 30 -24.73 26.77 -11.96
CA SER A 30 -25.23 27.51 -10.78
C SER A 30 -24.28 28.39 -9.93
N GLU A 31 -24.28 29.67 -10.31
CA GLU A 31 -24.26 30.90 -9.48
C GLU A 31 -25.29 30.88 -8.30
N GLN A 32 -25.34 31.78 -7.29
CA GLN A 32 -24.44 32.74 -6.64
C GLN A 32 -25.15 33.26 -5.34
N GLU A 33 -24.54 34.20 -4.61
CA GLU A 33 -25.11 35.11 -3.60
C GLU A 33 -25.23 34.72 -2.11
N ARG A 34 -24.71 35.66 -1.31
CA ARG A 34 -24.89 35.99 0.12
C ARG A 34 -25.11 37.54 0.12
N PRO A 35 -25.41 38.26 1.24
CA PRO A 35 -25.68 37.85 2.62
C PRO A 35 -26.90 38.58 3.25
N ARG A 36 -27.10 38.47 4.58
CA ARG A 36 -27.33 39.61 5.53
C ARG A 36 -27.42 39.15 6.99
N THR A 37 -27.08 40.04 7.92
CA THR A 37 -27.29 39.99 9.39
C THR A 37 -28.06 41.25 9.82
N PRO A 38 -28.61 41.38 11.06
CA PRO A 38 -27.87 41.90 12.24
C PRO A 38 -28.48 41.35 13.59
N THR A 39 -28.48 41.90 14.83
CA THR A 39 -27.78 43.01 15.55
C THR A 39 -27.87 42.81 17.10
N ILE A 40 -26.76 42.97 17.85
CA ILE A 40 -26.60 43.54 19.25
C ILE A 40 -27.42 42.87 20.42
N VAL A 41 -27.03 42.74 21.71
CA VAL A 41 -26.65 43.69 22.79
C VAL A 41 -25.83 42.99 23.91
N GLY A 42 -24.88 43.69 24.56
CA GLY A 42 -24.50 43.42 25.96
C GLY A 42 -22.99 43.36 26.30
N GLY A 43 -22.54 44.15 27.27
CA GLY A 43 -21.21 44.08 27.93
C GLY A 43 -21.35 44.17 29.47
N PRO A 44 -20.31 44.50 30.27
CA PRO A 44 -18.98 45.02 29.89
C PRO A 44 -17.74 44.42 30.61
N PHE A 45 -16.58 44.65 30.00
CA PHE A 45 -15.23 44.92 30.55
C PHE A 45 -14.79 44.44 31.97
N ALA A 46 -13.72 43.63 32.01
CA ALA A 46 -12.64 43.71 33.00
C ALA A 46 -11.32 43.21 32.36
N ARG A 47 -10.16 43.75 32.78
CA ARG A 47 -8.85 43.52 32.13
C ARG A 47 -7.74 43.39 33.17
N LEU A 48 -7.01 42.27 33.18
CA LEU A 48 -5.70 42.19 33.82
C LEU A 48 -4.80 41.15 33.14
N LEU A 49 -3.52 41.49 33.00
CA LEU A 49 -2.45 40.63 32.46
C LEU A 49 -1.61 40.08 33.63
N ALA A 50 -1.09 38.85 33.51
CA ALA A 50 0.26 38.51 34.00
C ALA A 50 0.74 37.12 33.53
N LYS A 51 2.06 37.03 33.31
CA LYS A 51 2.93 35.82 33.37
C LYS A 51 2.72 34.70 32.34
N THR A 52 3.42 34.88 31.23
CA THR A 52 4.12 33.81 30.49
C THR A 52 5.03 32.99 31.42
N GLU A 53 5.07 31.68 31.22
CA GLU A 53 6.23 30.77 31.38
C GLU A 53 6.04 29.65 30.31
N PRO A 54 7.08 28.94 29.86
CA PRO A 54 7.07 28.30 28.53
C PRO A 54 6.18 27.05 28.46
N SER A 55 5.14 27.11 27.62
CA SER A 55 4.41 25.92 27.18
C SER A 55 5.21 25.17 26.10
N HIS A 56 5.33 23.85 26.26
CA HIS A 56 6.01 22.98 25.32
C HIS A 56 5.17 22.80 24.05
N VAL A 57 5.35 23.70 23.09
CA VAL A 57 4.68 23.67 21.79
C VAL A 57 5.29 22.59 20.88
N ASP A 58 4.75 21.37 20.97
CA ASP A 58 4.15 20.70 19.79
C ASP A 58 3.53 19.34 20.13
N SER A 59 2.19 19.27 20.04
CA SER A 59 1.36 18.04 19.98
C SER A 59 -0.15 18.34 20.08
N ALA A 60 -0.53 19.49 20.63
CA ALA A 60 -1.87 19.76 21.17
C ALA A 60 -3.00 20.07 20.14
N LEU A 61 -2.84 19.72 18.86
CA LEU A 61 -3.82 20.02 17.79
C LEU A 61 -4.45 18.80 17.11
N LYS A 62 -3.98 17.56 17.39
CA LYS A 62 -4.62 16.36 16.84
C LYS A 62 -5.78 15.94 17.74
N GLY A 63 -7.00 15.99 17.20
CA GLY A 63 -8.25 15.63 17.88
C GLY A 63 -8.32 14.16 18.32
N PRO A 64 -9.39 13.74 19.03
CA PRO A 64 -9.48 12.42 19.63
C PRO A 64 -9.38 11.29 18.58
N ARG A 65 -8.23 10.61 18.56
CA ARG A 65 -7.95 9.47 17.66
C ARG A 65 -8.89 8.30 17.91
N ILE A 66 -9.32 7.65 16.82
CA ILE A 66 -10.10 6.40 16.90
C ILE A 66 -9.27 5.28 17.54
N PRO A 67 -9.88 4.29 18.23
CA PRO A 67 -9.10 3.28 18.97
C PRO A 67 -8.25 2.38 18.07
N GLU A 68 -8.76 2.08 16.87
CA GLU A 68 -8.28 1.02 16.00
C GLU A 68 -8.78 1.23 14.56
N ALA A 69 -7.95 0.90 13.58
CA ALA A 69 -8.28 0.78 12.16
C ALA A 69 -7.75 -0.57 11.64
N PHE A 70 -8.35 -1.11 10.57
CA PHE A 70 -8.10 -2.48 10.10
C PHE A 70 -7.98 -2.53 8.58
N PHE A 71 -6.97 -3.24 8.07
CA PHE A 71 -6.77 -3.43 6.62
C PHE A 71 -6.53 -4.91 6.29
N ILE A 72 -7.06 -5.37 5.16
CA ILE A 72 -6.61 -6.61 4.51
C ILE A 72 -5.44 -6.27 3.60
N LEU A 73 -4.30 -6.95 3.79
CA LEU A 73 -3.17 -6.91 2.86
C LEU A 73 -2.98 -8.28 2.20
N LYS A 74 -2.68 -8.27 0.89
CA LYS A 74 -2.66 -9.45 0.04
C LYS A 74 -1.25 -9.73 -0.49
N SER A 75 -0.66 -10.82 -0.03
CA SER A 75 0.63 -11.28 -0.57
C SER A 75 0.46 -12.05 -1.87
N LEU A 76 1.47 -12.00 -2.75
CA LEU A 76 1.58 -12.92 -3.88
C LEU A 76 1.86 -14.34 -3.42
N THR A 77 2.77 -14.54 -2.46
CA THR A 77 3.17 -15.86 -1.96
C THR A 77 3.11 -15.96 -0.43
N SER A 78 3.08 -17.18 0.12
CA SER A 78 3.25 -17.42 1.56
C SER A 78 4.67 -17.14 2.05
N ARG A 79 5.69 -17.29 1.18
CA ARG A 79 7.11 -17.10 1.51
C ARG A 79 7.43 -15.64 1.84
N ASP A 80 6.75 -14.70 1.19
CA ASP A 80 6.85 -13.26 1.50
C ASP A 80 6.35 -12.97 2.93
N LEU A 81 5.25 -13.63 3.34
CA LEU A 81 4.65 -13.50 4.66
C LEU A 81 5.49 -14.19 5.75
N GLU A 82 6.11 -15.34 5.45
CA GLU A 82 7.08 -16.00 6.33
C GLU A 82 8.33 -15.13 6.53
N THR A 83 8.83 -14.51 5.46
CA THR A 83 9.95 -13.56 5.52
C THR A 83 9.58 -12.31 6.34
N SER A 84 8.34 -11.83 6.22
CA SER A 84 7.79 -10.74 7.03
C SER A 84 7.73 -11.09 8.53
N VAL A 85 7.35 -12.32 8.88
CA VAL A 85 7.38 -12.81 10.27
C VAL A 85 8.82 -12.79 10.81
N CYS A 86 9.79 -13.23 10.03
CA CYS A 86 11.20 -13.24 10.44
C CYS A 86 11.81 -11.83 10.57
N ARG A 87 11.35 -10.83 9.81
CA ARG A 87 11.94 -9.48 9.78
C ARG A 87 11.20 -8.42 10.63
N GLY A 88 9.92 -8.63 10.94
CA GLY A 88 9.08 -7.59 11.55
C GLY A 88 8.83 -6.40 10.60
N GLU A 89 8.76 -6.70 9.30
CA GLU A 89 8.68 -5.72 8.20
C GLU A 89 7.62 -6.14 7.18
N TRP A 90 6.99 -5.17 6.52
CA TRP A 90 6.17 -5.40 5.34
C TRP A 90 6.43 -4.33 4.29
N THR A 91 6.37 -4.72 3.00
CA THR A 91 6.32 -3.81 1.84
C THR A 91 4.92 -3.92 1.23
N THR A 92 4.32 -2.79 0.85
CA THR A 92 2.97 -2.75 0.27
C THR A 92 2.99 -1.91 -1.00
N GLN A 93 2.01 -2.09 -1.89
CA GLN A 93 1.94 -1.31 -3.13
C GLN A 93 1.76 0.18 -2.81
N VAL A 94 2.42 1.07 -3.56
CA VAL A 94 2.48 2.52 -3.29
C VAL A 94 1.08 3.14 -3.10
N HIS A 95 0.07 2.67 -3.84
CA HIS A 95 -1.32 3.12 -3.72
C HIS A 95 -1.97 2.87 -2.33
N ASN A 96 -1.42 1.94 -1.53
CA ASN A 96 -1.86 1.69 -0.15
C ASN A 96 -1.16 2.60 0.87
N GLU A 97 0.02 3.13 0.57
CA GLU A 97 0.89 3.78 1.56
C GLU A 97 0.22 5.02 2.18
N ALA A 98 -0.41 5.85 1.35
CA ALA A 98 -1.16 7.02 1.79
C ALA A 98 -2.32 6.66 2.74
N ALA A 99 -3.11 5.63 2.43
CA ALA A 99 -4.24 5.19 3.25
C ALA A 99 -3.78 4.65 4.62
N LEU A 100 -2.71 3.86 4.64
CA LEU A 100 -2.12 3.32 5.86
C LEU A 100 -1.52 4.41 6.74
N ASN A 101 -0.83 5.40 6.17
CA ASN A 101 -0.30 6.54 6.91
C ASN A 101 -1.42 7.42 7.49
N ILE A 102 -2.46 7.73 6.71
CA ILE A 102 -3.66 8.45 7.19
C ILE A 102 -4.33 7.68 8.35
N ALA A 103 -4.39 6.35 8.28
CA ALA A 103 -4.91 5.54 9.38
C ALA A 103 -3.98 5.55 10.61
N PHE A 104 -2.66 5.50 10.43
CA PHE A 104 -1.68 5.53 11.53
C PHE A 104 -1.70 6.87 12.29
N GLU A 105 -1.98 7.97 11.61
CA GLU A 105 -2.22 9.27 12.25
C GLU A 105 -3.57 9.36 12.98
N ARG A 106 -4.64 8.86 12.36
CA ARG A 106 -6.03 9.00 12.87
C ARG A 106 -6.38 8.00 13.96
N ALA A 107 -5.72 6.84 14.01
CA ALA A 107 -5.97 5.78 14.97
C ALA A 107 -4.90 5.72 16.08
N LYS A 108 -5.21 4.97 17.15
CA LYS A 108 -4.22 4.56 18.17
C LYS A 108 -3.51 3.25 17.80
N ASN A 109 -4.14 2.43 16.95
CA ASN A 109 -3.60 1.17 16.43
C ASN A 109 -4.06 0.99 14.98
N VAL A 110 -3.18 0.51 14.11
CA VAL A 110 -3.55 0.02 12.76
C VAL A 110 -3.20 -1.47 12.69
N TYR A 111 -4.20 -2.31 12.48
CA TYR A 111 -4.06 -3.76 12.37
C TYR A 111 -4.11 -4.19 10.91
N LEU A 112 -3.18 -5.07 10.55
CA LEU A 112 -2.98 -5.56 9.19
C LEU A 112 -3.22 -7.06 9.19
N VAL A 113 -4.26 -7.52 8.49
CA VAL A 113 -4.61 -8.94 8.39
C VAL A 113 -4.16 -9.46 7.03
N PHE A 114 -3.30 -10.47 7.04
CA PHE A 114 -2.60 -10.92 5.85
C PHE A 114 -3.23 -12.18 5.26
N SER A 115 -3.25 -12.27 3.93
CA SER A 115 -3.63 -13.49 3.20
C SER A 115 -2.81 -13.61 1.92
N ALA A 116 -2.22 -14.79 1.67
CA ALA A 116 -1.59 -15.09 0.40
C ALA A 116 -2.65 -15.35 -0.69
N ASN A 117 -2.37 -14.94 -1.92
CA ASN A 117 -3.26 -15.21 -3.04
C ASN A 117 -3.42 -16.72 -3.27
N LYS A 118 -4.66 -17.15 -3.53
CA LYS A 118 -5.05 -18.56 -3.75
C LYS A 118 -4.90 -19.52 -2.54
N SER A 119 -4.56 -19.05 -1.33
CA SER A 119 -4.40 -19.92 -0.15
C SER A 119 -5.72 -20.52 0.38
N GLY A 120 -6.83 -19.79 0.28
CA GLY A 120 -8.09 -20.14 0.95
C GLY A 120 -8.16 -19.76 2.44
N GLU A 121 -7.16 -19.04 2.95
CA GLU A 121 -7.02 -18.68 4.37
C GLU A 121 -6.35 -17.31 4.59
N TYR A 122 -6.59 -16.72 5.76
CA TYR A 122 -5.72 -15.67 6.29
C TYR A 122 -4.51 -16.32 6.97
N PHE A 123 -3.33 -15.77 6.71
CA PHE A 123 -2.05 -16.24 7.22
C PHE A 123 -1.86 -15.90 8.70
N GLY A 124 -2.44 -14.78 9.14
CA GLY A 124 -2.26 -14.19 10.47
C GLY A 124 -2.56 -12.69 10.44
N TYR A 125 -2.22 -11.99 11.52
CA TYR A 125 -2.31 -10.53 11.58
C TYR A 125 -1.22 -9.88 12.43
N ALA A 126 -0.90 -8.64 12.09
CA ALA A 126 0.09 -7.80 12.75
C ALA A 126 -0.48 -6.42 13.10
N ARG A 127 0.31 -5.61 13.79
CA ARG A 127 0.05 -4.19 14.04
C ARG A 127 1.20 -3.34 13.51
N MET A 128 0.86 -2.25 12.82
CA MET A 128 1.80 -1.24 12.34
C MET A 128 2.49 -0.54 13.52
N LEU A 129 3.82 -0.35 13.45
CA LEU A 129 4.63 0.26 14.51
C LEU A 129 5.12 1.68 14.18
N ALA A 130 5.28 1.99 12.90
CA ALA A 130 5.79 3.25 12.39
C ALA A 130 5.01 3.64 11.12
N PRO A 131 4.96 4.94 10.75
CA PRO A 131 4.50 5.35 9.43
C PRO A 131 5.43 4.77 8.35
N ILE A 132 4.89 4.61 7.15
CA ILE A 132 5.67 4.35 5.95
C ILE A 132 6.35 5.68 5.58
N SER A 133 7.66 5.75 5.76
CA SER A 133 8.45 6.98 5.68
C SER A 133 9.74 6.75 4.91
N GLU A 134 10.11 7.75 4.11
CA GLU A 134 11.26 7.77 3.20
C GLU A 134 12.61 7.62 3.93
N ASP A 135 12.74 8.30 5.07
CA ASP A 135 13.98 8.48 5.85
C ASP A 135 14.43 7.21 6.62
N LEU A 136 13.53 6.23 6.84
CA LEU A 136 13.86 5.03 7.62
C LEU A 136 14.78 4.05 6.87
N SER A 137 14.92 4.19 5.56
CA SER A 137 15.84 3.41 4.72
C SER A 137 17.31 3.77 4.99
N ALA A 138 17.61 5.06 5.17
CA ALA A 138 18.97 5.57 5.34
C ALA A 138 19.59 5.25 6.70
N ILE A 139 18.78 5.21 7.77
CA ILE A 139 19.29 5.27 9.15
C ILE A 139 19.77 3.91 9.70
N LYS A 140 19.44 2.76 9.09
CA LYS A 140 19.79 1.42 9.64
C LYS A 140 20.18 0.32 8.63
N TRP A 141 21.12 0.59 7.71
CA TRP A 141 21.81 -0.50 6.98
C TRP A 141 23.17 -0.92 7.60
N SER A 142 23.84 -0.03 8.34
CA SER A 142 25.24 -0.18 8.78
C SER A 142 25.52 -1.28 9.82
N ALA A 143 24.51 -2.02 10.29
CA ALA A 143 24.65 -2.97 11.40
C ALA A 143 23.66 -4.15 11.36
N MET A 144 23.83 -5.06 10.38
CA MET A 144 23.83 -6.53 10.57
C MET A 144 23.97 -7.23 9.20
N SER A 145 25.20 -7.35 8.68
CA SER A 145 25.48 -8.17 7.50
C SER A 145 25.51 -9.66 7.87
N GLY A 146 24.32 -10.24 8.06
CA GLY A 146 24.13 -11.68 8.22
C GLY A 146 24.14 -12.37 6.86
N HIS A 147 25.17 -13.18 6.59
CA HIS A 147 25.46 -13.76 5.29
C HIS A 147 24.33 -14.65 4.74
N PHE A 148 23.60 -14.17 3.72
CA PHE A 148 22.69 -14.98 2.88
C PHE A 148 23.32 -15.19 1.50
N PRO A 149 23.28 -16.40 0.92
CA PRO A 149 23.87 -16.68 -0.40
C PRO A 149 23.00 -16.09 -1.54
N PRO A 150 23.61 -15.51 -2.59
CA PRO A 150 22.87 -14.92 -3.71
C PRO A 150 22.52 -15.96 -4.79
N ALA A 151 21.27 -16.40 -4.78
CA ALA A 151 20.60 -17.09 -5.89
C ALA A 151 19.09 -16.80 -5.84
N ASP A 152 18.41 -16.86 -6.99
CA ASP A 152 16.96 -16.64 -7.14
C ASP A 152 16.41 -15.32 -6.57
N GLY A 153 17.11 -14.22 -6.85
CA GLY A 153 16.50 -12.89 -6.90
C GLY A 153 15.77 -12.67 -8.23
N PRO A 154 14.75 -11.78 -8.29
CA PRO A 154 14.04 -11.48 -9.53
C PRO A 154 15.00 -10.91 -10.58
N ARG A 155 15.00 -11.46 -11.78
CA ARG A 155 15.90 -11.04 -12.88
C ARG A 155 15.15 -10.14 -13.86
N PHE A 156 15.82 -9.08 -14.27
CA PHE A 156 15.34 -8.13 -15.27
C PHE A 156 16.01 -8.44 -16.60
N ILE A 157 15.23 -8.70 -17.65
CA ILE A 157 15.74 -8.95 -19.00
C ILE A 157 15.23 -7.81 -19.91
N PRO A 158 16.10 -6.89 -20.35
CA PRO A 158 15.69 -5.83 -21.27
C PRO A 158 15.32 -6.41 -22.64
N THR A 159 14.36 -5.78 -23.29
CA THR A 159 13.83 -6.17 -24.60
C THR A 159 13.76 -4.94 -25.50
N THR A 160 14.38 -5.04 -26.67
CA THR A 160 14.37 -3.98 -27.68
C THR A 160 13.00 -3.91 -28.36
N ALA A 161 12.58 -2.70 -28.73
CA ALA A 161 11.36 -2.48 -29.50
C ALA A 161 11.32 -3.37 -30.76
N THR A 162 10.14 -3.94 -31.01
CA THR A 162 9.85 -4.85 -32.11
C THR A 162 8.62 -4.33 -32.87
N ALA A 163 8.43 -4.69 -34.13
CA ALA A 163 7.30 -4.22 -34.96
C ALA A 163 5.88 -4.52 -34.40
N THR A 164 5.77 -5.24 -33.28
CA THR A 164 4.52 -5.57 -32.58
C THR A 164 4.55 -5.31 -31.06
N ALA A 165 5.61 -4.71 -30.51
CA ALA A 165 5.76 -4.42 -29.08
C ALA A 165 6.77 -3.27 -28.84
N PRO A 166 6.53 -2.35 -27.89
CA PRO A 166 7.51 -1.34 -27.47
C PRO A 166 8.83 -1.95 -26.95
N SER A 167 9.81 -1.12 -26.62
CA SER A 167 10.88 -1.55 -25.72
C SER A 167 10.32 -1.75 -24.32
N GLY A 168 11.01 -2.55 -23.51
CA GLY A 168 10.55 -2.85 -22.16
C GLY A 168 11.46 -3.82 -21.43
N ARG A 169 11.02 -4.24 -20.25
CA ARG A 169 11.73 -5.17 -19.38
C ARG A 169 10.84 -6.35 -18.99
N ILE A 170 11.35 -7.57 -19.16
CA ILE A 170 10.76 -8.76 -18.57
C ILE A 170 11.20 -8.83 -17.11
N PHE A 171 10.23 -8.73 -16.20
CA PHE A 171 10.39 -9.17 -14.82
C PHE A 171 10.21 -10.70 -14.82
N ASP A 172 11.29 -11.43 -14.58
CA ASP A 172 11.24 -12.87 -14.36
C ASP A 172 11.57 -13.16 -12.90
N ASP A 173 10.52 -13.43 -12.14
CA ASP A 173 10.55 -13.98 -10.80
C ASP A 173 9.98 -15.39 -10.85
N SER A 174 10.65 -16.24 -11.64
CA SER A 174 10.31 -17.65 -11.81
C SER A 174 10.31 -18.42 -10.48
N ALA A 175 11.13 -18.01 -9.50
CA ALA A 175 11.13 -18.54 -8.14
C ALA A 175 9.84 -18.23 -7.35
N ARG A 176 9.15 -17.11 -7.63
CA ARG A 176 7.81 -16.78 -7.11
C ARG A 176 6.71 -16.95 -8.18
N GLY A 177 6.99 -17.74 -9.23
CA GLY A 177 6.03 -18.12 -10.28
C GLY A 177 5.46 -16.95 -11.09
N THR A 178 6.15 -15.81 -11.11
CA THR A 178 5.66 -14.54 -11.63
C THR A 178 6.58 -14.05 -12.75
N ILE A 179 6.10 -14.10 -13.99
CA ILE A 179 6.82 -13.58 -15.15
C ILE A 179 5.87 -12.65 -15.92
N PHE A 180 6.26 -11.39 -16.07
CA PHE A 180 5.51 -10.40 -16.84
C PHE A 180 6.47 -9.44 -17.58
N TRP A 181 5.92 -8.72 -18.55
CA TRP A 181 6.64 -7.72 -19.33
C TRP A 181 6.03 -6.35 -19.05
N GLU A 182 6.89 -5.37 -18.82
CA GLU A 182 6.55 -3.97 -18.63
C GLU A 182 7.17 -3.16 -19.77
N ALA A 183 6.44 -2.19 -20.31
CA ALA A 183 6.95 -1.28 -21.33
C ALA A 183 7.89 -0.24 -20.70
N ASP A 184 8.89 0.21 -21.43
CA ASP A 184 9.59 1.45 -21.08
C ASP A 184 8.68 2.62 -21.46
N ASP A 185 8.47 3.59 -20.56
CA ASP A 185 7.73 4.81 -20.88
C ASP A 185 8.57 5.70 -21.82
N VAL A 186 8.25 5.63 -23.11
CA VAL A 186 8.97 6.35 -24.17
C VAL A 186 8.62 7.84 -24.13
N VAL A 187 9.30 8.58 -23.25
CA VAL A 187 9.43 10.04 -23.39
C VAL A 187 9.97 10.36 -24.78
N GLN A 188 9.26 11.22 -25.51
CA GLN A 188 9.65 11.61 -26.86
C GLN A 188 10.77 12.66 -26.76
N GLU A 189 12.01 12.22 -26.97
CA GLU A 189 13.14 13.11 -27.15
C GLU A 189 13.02 13.86 -28.47
N ASP A 190 12.56 15.11 -28.41
CA ASP A 190 12.90 16.12 -29.40
C ASP A 190 14.41 16.44 -29.27
N GLY A 191 15.12 16.46 -30.39
CA GLY A 191 16.56 16.23 -30.41
C GLY A 191 17.39 17.51 -30.26
N SER A 192 18.04 17.68 -29.11
CA SER A 192 19.19 18.58 -28.96
C SER A 192 20.26 18.00 -28.04
N GLU A 193 21.45 17.74 -28.59
CA GLU A 193 22.60 17.23 -27.83
C GLU A 193 23.19 18.28 -26.86
N LEU A 194 24.05 17.80 -25.95
CA LEU A 194 24.90 18.56 -25.01
C LEU A 194 24.19 19.16 -23.77
N MET A 195 24.21 18.42 -22.66
CA MET A 195 25.33 18.53 -21.70
C MET A 195 25.31 17.39 -20.67
N GLU A 196 26.47 16.84 -20.32
CA GLU A 196 26.58 15.96 -19.15
C GLU A 196 26.38 16.78 -17.86
N GLN A 197 25.25 16.56 -17.18
CA GLN A 197 25.08 16.91 -15.78
C GLN A 197 24.54 15.70 -15.02
N SER A 198 25.11 15.42 -13.86
CA SER A 198 24.70 14.32 -12.99
C SER A 198 23.38 14.66 -12.28
N SER A 199 22.27 14.54 -13.00
CA SER A 199 20.92 14.66 -12.46
C SER A 199 20.56 13.40 -11.68
N ASP A 200 20.52 13.56 -10.36
CA ASP A 200 20.12 12.60 -9.32
C ASP A 200 19.05 11.58 -9.76
N ASP A 201 19.42 10.29 -9.81
CA ASP A 201 18.56 9.14 -10.18
C ASP A 201 17.54 8.84 -9.08
N SER A 202 16.60 9.78 -8.96
CA SER A 202 15.61 9.89 -7.89
C SER A 202 14.20 9.54 -8.37
N THR A 203 13.95 9.58 -9.68
CA THR A 203 12.67 9.22 -10.30
C THR A 203 12.45 7.70 -10.36
N THR A 204 13.49 6.90 -10.64
CA THR A 204 13.36 5.43 -10.69
C THR A 204 13.09 4.79 -9.33
N ALA A 205 13.46 5.48 -8.24
CA ALA A 205 13.27 5.01 -6.87
C ALA A 205 11.86 5.25 -6.30
N GLN A 206 11.07 6.17 -6.87
CA GLN A 206 9.80 6.61 -6.26
C GLN A 206 8.67 5.57 -6.30
N ASP A 207 8.65 4.69 -7.32
CA ASP A 207 7.68 3.60 -7.46
C ASP A 207 8.01 2.35 -6.60
N LEU A 208 9.17 2.31 -5.94
CA LEU A 208 9.57 1.16 -5.13
C LEU A 208 8.90 1.17 -3.76
N ALA A 209 7.87 0.32 -3.63
CA ALA A 209 7.16 -0.05 -2.40
C ALA A 209 8.06 -0.08 -1.14
N ARG A 210 7.86 0.86 -0.20
CA ARG A 210 8.78 1.09 0.92
C ARG A 210 8.54 0.10 2.07
N PRO A 211 9.60 -0.46 2.71
CA PRO A 211 9.45 -1.36 3.86
C PRO A 211 9.13 -0.57 5.13
N PHE A 212 8.12 -1.02 5.89
CA PHE A 212 7.74 -0.41 7.17
C PHE A 212 7.62 -1.44 8.30
N LYS A 213 7.81 -0.99 9.54
CA LYS A 213 7.87 -1.87 10.73
C LYS A 213 6.49 -2.29 11.22
N ILE A 214 6.36 -3.59 11.49
CA ILE A 214 5.16 -4.22 12.03
C ILE A 214 5.51 -5.18 13.17
N VAL A 215 4.57 -5.44 14.08
CA VAL A 215 4.66 -6.54 15.05
C VAL A 215 3.57 -7.56 14.77
N TRP A 216 3.96 -8.80 14.46
CA TRP A 216 3.04 -9.92 14.31
C TRP A 216 2.42 -10.26 15.68
N ILE A 217 1.10 -10.37 15.75
CA ILE A 217 0.36 -10.69 16.98
C ILE A 217 -0.20 -12.11 16.91
N SER A 218 -0.53 -12.59 15.71
CA SER A 218 -0.85 -14.00 15.46
C SER A 218 -0.38 -14.42 14.08
N THR A 219 0.24 -15.58 13.99
CA THR A 219 0.55 -16.31 12.75
C THR A 219 -0.33 -17.56 12.58
N THR A 220 -1.36 -17.70 13.43
CA THR A 220 -2.35 -18.77 13.36
C THR A 220 -3.11 -18.66 12.04
N ARG A 221 -3.23 -19.76 11.31
CA ARG A 221 -4.02 -19.80 10.07
C ARG A 221 -5.51 -19.73 10.37
N LEU A 222 -6.22 -18.90 9.61
CA LEU A 222 -7.68 -18.78 9.69
C LEU A 222 -8.30 -19.11 8.32
N PRO A 223 -8.74 -20.36 8.09
CA PRO A 223 -9.44 -20.76 6.88
C PRO A 223 -10.69 -19.93 6.62
N PHE A 224 -10.90 -19.49 5.38
CA PHE A 224 -11.98 -18.58 5.00
C PHE A 224 -13.40 -19.09 5.27
N PHE A 225 -13.59 -20.41 5.45
CA PHE A 225 -14.89 -20.97 5.83
C PHE A 225 -15.32 -20.57 7.25
N ARG A 226 -14.36 -20.34 8.16
CA ARG A 226 -14.63 -19.87 9.54
C ARG A 226 -15.15 -18.43 9.59
N THR A 227 -14.87 -17.62 8.56
CA THR A 227 -15.36 -16.24 8.43
C THR A 227 -16.52 -16.10 7.45
N ARG A 228 -17.21 -17.20 7.11
CA ARG A 228 -18.38 -17.18 6.21
C ARG A 228 -19.48 -16.29 6.80
N GLY A 229 -20.13 -15.49 5.95
CA GLY A 229 -21.16 -14.55 6.39
C GLY A 229 -20.66 -13.26 7.06
N LEU A 230 -19.39 -13.19 7.50
CA LEU A 230 -18.79 -11.93 7.95
C LEU A 230 -18.57 -11.03 6.73
N ARG A 231 -19.18 -9.84 6.73
CA ARG A 231 -19.20 -8.89 5.61
C ARG A 231 -18.71 -7.52 6.03
N ASN A 232 -18.09 -6.80 5.10
CA ASN A 232 -17.59 -5.43 5.32
C ASN A 232 -18.47 -4.41 4.59
N ALA A 233 -19.15 -3.54 5.35
CA ALA A 233 -19.97 -2.47 4.79
C ALA A 233 -19.16 -1.50 3.89
N TRP A 234 -17.86 -1.32 4.16
CA TRP A 234 -16.97 -0.43 3.40
C TRP A 234 -16.42 -1.06 2.10
N ASN A 235 -16.86 -2.28 1.74
CA ASN A 235 -16.47 -3.01 0.53
C ASN A 235 -17.72 -3.62 -0.13
N ASP A 236 -18.70 -2.79 -0.49
CA ASP A 236 -20.01 -3.14 -1.07
C ASP A 236 -20.76 -4.26 -0.32
N ASN A 237 -20.61 -4.33 1.01
CA ASN A 237 -21.13 -5.40 1.87
C ASN A 237 -20.73 -6.83 1.42
N ARG A 238 -19.59 -6.97 0.71
CA ARG A 238 -19.00 -8.27 0.33
C ARG A 238 -18.51 -9.02 1.58
N GLU A 239 -18.41 -10.35 1.48
CA GLU A 239 -17.74 -11.14 2.53
C GLU A 239 -16.27 -10.71 2.66
N VAL A 240 -15.73 -10.68 3.89
CA VAL A 240 -14.40 -10.09 4.16
C VAL A 240 -13.26 -10.80 3.40
N LYS A 241 -13.43 -12.08 3.06
CA LYS A 241 -12.47 -12.82 2.21
C LYS A 241 -12.40 -12.33 0.77
N ILE A 242 -13.40 -11.55 0.31
CA ILE A 242 -13.50 -10.95 -1.02
C ILE A 242 -12.97 -9.51 -0.97
N ALA A 243 -11.77 -9.38 -0.41
CA ALA A 243 -11.00 -8.15 -0.29
C ALA A 243 -9.87 -8.13 -1.33
N ARG A 244 -9.59 -6.94 -1.86
CA ARG A 244 -8.36 -6.65 -2.62
C ARG A 244 -7.22 -6.37 -1.63
N ASP A 245 -6.02 -6.12 -2.15
CA ASP A 245 -4.98 -5.48 -1.34
C ASP A 245 -5.48 -4.10 -0.85
N GLY A 246 -4.95 -3.61 0.27
CA GLY A 246 -5.32 -2.31 0.85
C GLY A 246 -6.77 -2.14 1.34
N THR A 247 -7.59 -3.20 1.39
CA THR A 247 -9.03 -3.04 1.72
C THR A 247 -9.23 -2.73 3.20
N GLU A 248 -9.68 -1.50 3.53
CA GLU A 248 -10.04 -1.11 4.90
C GLU A 248 -11.32 -1.83 5.39
N LEU A 249 -11.37 -2.21 6.67
CA LEU A 249 -12.51 -2.87 7.30
C LEU A 249 -13.14 -2.02 8.40
N GLU A 250 -14.48 -2.03 8.44
CA GLU A 250 -15.26 -1.42 9.53
C GLU A 250 -14.82 -1.97 10.91
N PRO A 251 -14.64 -1.14 11.96
CA PRO A 251 -14.09 -1.57 13.25
C PRO A 251 -14.80 -2.69 14.00
N THR A 252 -16.12 -2.91 13.89
CA THR A 252 -16.75 -4.12 14.45
C THR A 252 -16.43 -5.36 13.62
N VAL A 253 -16.34 -5.24 12.30
CA VAL A 253 -15.97 -6.32 11.37
C VAL A 253 -14.50 -6.72 11.57
N GLY A 254 -13.58 -5.75 11.66
CA GLY A 254 -12.16 -6.00 11.94
C GLY A 254 -11.92 -6.71 13.28
N ARG A 255 -12.61 -6.27 14.35
CA ARG A 255 -12.57 -6.98 15.65
C ARG A 255 -13.11 -8.40 15.58
N LYS A 256 -14.26 -8.63 14.93
CA LYS A 256 -14.83 -9.98 14.75
C LYS A 256 -13.88 -10.89 13.97
N LEU A 257 -13.22 -10.37 12.93
CA LEU A 257 -12.19 -11.09 12.18
C LEU A 257 -11.00 -11.46 13.09
N MET A 258 -10.45 -10.51 13.84
CA MET A 258 -9.33 -10.77 14.76
C MET A 258 -9.70 -11.75 15.88
N GLN A 259 -10.91 -11.67 16.45
CA GLN A 259 -11.41 -12.65 17.42
C GLN A 259 -11.48 -14.07 16.83
N SER A 260 -11.83 -14.21 15.54
CA SER A 260 -11.95 -15.51 14.87
C SER A 260 -10.64 -16.30 14.77
N PHE A 261 -9.47 -15.65 14.87
CA PHE A 261 -8.17 -16.34 14.94
C PHE A 261 -7.95 -17.12 16.25
N HIS A 262 -8.62 -16.71 17.33
CA HIS A 262 -8.41 -17.24 18.69
C HIS A 262 -9.48 -18.26 19.10
N VAL A 263 -10.50 -18.47 18.27
CA VAL A 263 -11.53 -19.50 18.49
C VAL A 263 -10.93 -20.87 18.16
N VAL A 264 -10.37 -21.53 19.18
CA VAL A 264 -10.10 -22.98 19.14
C VAL A 264 -11.43 -23.69 18.83
N GLY A 265 -11.38 -24.72 17.97
CA GLY A 265 -12.60 -25.41 17.52
C GLY A 265 -13.32 -26.14 18.64
N GLN A 266 -14.64 -25.95 18.70
CA GLN A 266 -15.59 -26.99 19.11
C GLN A 266 -16.09 -27.71 17.84
#